data_AF-A0A7Y9I6A1-F1
#
_entry.id   AF-A0A7Y9I6A1-F1
#
_cell.length_a   1.000
_cell.length_b   1.000
_cell.length_c   1.000
_cell.angle_alpha   90.00
_cell.angle_beta   90.00
_cell.angle_gamma   90.00
#
_symmetry.space_group_name_H-M   'P 1'
#
loop_
_entity.id
_entity.type
_entity.pdbx_description
1 polymer ?
#
loop_
_entity_poly.entity_id
_entity_poly.type
_entity_poly.pdbx_seq_one_letter_code
_entity_poly.pdbx_strand_id
1 'polypeptide(L)'
;MTSSNAELDVLRNPDTDAGYSFLGWPILIEIAAENDADNESIVGTTSSILKTMWDAGIPTVAACDYEDELPWRGGIGRIEDNDLR
;
A
#
# COMPACT_ATOMS: atom_id res chain seq x y z
N MET A 1 -21.94 0.98 9.78
CA MET A 1 -21.37 0.97 8.42
C MET A 1 -20.32 2.06 8.41
N THR A 2 -19.06 1.68 8.44
CA THR A 2 -17.94 2.62 8.38
C THR A 2 -17.88 3.10 6.93
N SER A 3 -18.51 4.24 6.63
CA SER A 3 -18.25 4.93 5.36
C SER A 3 -16.77 5.26 5.36
N SER A 4 -16.01 4.58 4.50
CA SER A 4 -14.59 4.86 4.35
C SER A 4 -14.51 6.07 3.43
N ASN A 5 -14.09 7.23 3.95
CA ASN A 5 -13.93 8.48 3.20
C ASN A 5 -12.66 8.44 2.33
N ALA A 6 -12.45 7.34 1.61
CA ALA A 6 -11.29 7.14 0.75
C ALA A 6 -11.72 6.46 -0.54
N GLU A 7 -11.33 7.05 -1.66
CA GLU A 7 -11.46 6.47 -2.99
C GLU A 7 -10.30 5.49 -3.22
N LEU A 8 -10.62 4.35 -3.85
CA LEU A 8 -9.71 3.23 -4.00
C LEU A 8 -9.78 2.70 -5.43
N ASP A 9 -8.70 2.93 -6.17
CA ASP A 9 -8.58 2.50 -7.56
C ASP A 9 -7.54 1.39 -7.69
N VAL A 10 -7.96 0.28 -8.30
CA VAL A 10 -7.08 -0.87 -8.58
C VAL A 10 -6.72 -0.85 -10.05
N LEU A 11 -5.45 -0.56 -10.34
CA LEU A 11 -4.94 -0.33 -11.67
C LEU A 11 -3.89 -1.38 -12.05
N ARG A 12 -3.70 -1.58 -13.35
CA ARG A 12 -2.49 -2.23 -13.85
C ARG A 12 -1.36 -1.22 -13.83
N ASN A 13 -0.21 -1.62 -13.32
CA ASN A 13 0.95 -0.74 -13.28
C ASN A 13 1.50 -0.53 -14.71
N PRO A 14 1.47 0.70 -15.25
CA PRO A 14 2.04 0.97 -16.58
C PRO A 14 3.55 0.73 -16.63
N ASP A 15 4.23 0.80 -15.48
CA ASP A 15 5.67 0.63 -15.32
C ASP A 15 6.05 -0.80 -14.91
N THR A 16 5.22 -1.80 -15.24
CA THR A 16 5.49 -3.23 -14.96
C THR A 16 6.87 -3.69 -15.45
N ASP A 17 7.41 -3.06 -16.50
CA ASP A 17 8.72 -3.40 -17.07
C ASP A 17 9.90 -2.61 -16.45
N ALA A 18 9.66 -1.74 -15.46
CA ALA A 18 10.65 -0.80 -14.93
C ALA A 18 11.75 -1.42 -14.05
N GLY A 19 11.72 -2.74 -13.79
CA GLY A 19 12.83 -3.47 -13.15
C GLY A 19 12.41 -4.46 -12.07
N TYR A 20 13.36 -4.81 -11.21
CA TYR A 20 13.25 -5.92 -10.24
C TYR A 20 12.69 -5.53 -8.85
N SER A 21 12.18 -4.32 -8.67
CA SER A 21 11.65 -3.85 -7.38
C SER A 21 10.12 -3.80 -7.36
N PHE A 22 9.51 -3.48 -6.21
CA PHE A 22 8.06 -3.30 -6.06
C PHE A 22 7.49 -2.23 -7.02
N LEU A 23 8.32 -1.31 -7.51
CA LEU A 23 7.96 -0.34 -8.55
C LEU A 23 7.53 -0.99 -9.87
N GLY A 24 7.97 -2.22 -10.17
CA GLY A 24 7.59 -2.98 -11.36
C GLY A 24 6.46 -3.98 -11.13
N TRP A 25 5.82 -3.99 -9.96
CA TRP A 25 4.76 -4.96 -9.67
C TRP A 25 3.52 -4.71 -10.53
N PRO A 26 2.78 -5.77 -10.93
CA PRO A 26 1.77 -5.66 -11.98
C PRO A 26 0.52 -4.88 -11.59
N ILE A 27 0.27 -4.70 -10.29
CA ILE A 27 -0.92 -4.06 -9.74
C ILE A 27 -0.49 -2.86 -8.91
N LEU A 28 -1.11 -1.71 -9.20
CA LEU A 28 -1.02 -0.48 -8.41
C LEU A 28 -2.37 -0.26 -7.73
N ILE A 29 -2.36 0.13 -6.46
CA ILE A 29 -3.55 0.56 -5.75
C ILE A 29 -3.36 2.03 -5.39
N GLU A 30 -4.22 2.88 -5.91
CA GLU A 30 -4.26 4.30 -5.57
C GLU A 30 -5.31 4.50 -4.47
N ILE A 31 -4.93 5.19 -3.40
CA ILE A 31 -5.81 5.52 -2.28
C ILE A 31 -5.83 7.03 -2.15
N ALA A 32 -6.98 7.63 -2.41
CA ALA A 32 -7.17 9.07 -2.31
C ALA A 32 -8.14 9.40 -1.17
N ALA A 33 -7.82 10.45 -0.42
CA ALA A 33 -8.73 11.05 0.54
C ALA A 33 -9.98 11.57 -0.19
N GLU A 34 -11.18 11.20 0.25
CA GLU A 34 -12.34 12.02 -0.10
C GLU A 34 -12.27 13.37 0.65
N ASN A 35 -12.92 14.41 0.11
CA ASN A 35 -12.96 15.72 0.77
C ASN A 35 -13.40 15.57 2.23
N ASP A 36 -12.68 16.21 3.16
CA ASP A 36 -12.84 16.15 4.62
C ASP A 36 -12.31 14.89 5.33
N ALA A 37 -11.67 13.94 4.64
CA ALA A 37 -10.98 12.84 5.32
C ALA A 37 -9.70 13.33 6.02
N ASP A 38 -9.55 12.95 7.29
CA ASP A 38 -8.31 13.19 8.04
C ASP A 38 -7.22 12.17 7.67
N ASN A 39 -5.96 12.56 7.93
CA ASN A 39 -4.81 11.69 7.67
C ASN A 39 -4.91 10.36 8.42
N GLU A 40 -5.44 10.36 9.65
CA GLU A 40 -5.59 9.15 10.46
C GLU A 40 -6.49 8.10 9.77
N SER A 41 -7.55 8.55 9.10
CA SER A 41 -8.46 7.70 8.34
C SER A 41 -7.79 7.06 7.13
N ILE A 42 -6.95 7.80 6.41
CA ILE A 42 -6.19 7.29 5.25
C ILE A 42 -5.11 6.32 5.71
N VAL A 43 -4.36 6.67 6.76
CA VAL A 43 -3.34 5.80 7.36
C VAL A 43 -3.98 4.50 7.86
N GLY A 44 -5.13 4.58 8.52
CA GLY A 44 -5.88 3.44 9.02
C GLY A 44 -6.41 2.53 7.90
N THR A 45 -6.92 3.12 6.82
CA THR A 45 -7.40 2.39 5.64
C THR A 45 -6.25 1.67 4.94
N THR A 46 -5.16 2.39 4.65
CA THR A 46 -3.96 1.83 4.02
C THR A 46 -3.34 0.72 4.86
N SER A 47 -3.23 0.93 6.18
CA SER A 47 -2.75 -0.09 7.12
C SER A 47 -3.60 -1.36 7.12
N SER A 48 -4.92 -1.23 7.01
CA SER A 48 -5.84 -2.36 7.00
C SER A 48 -5.72 -3.17 5.71
N ILE A 49 -5.56 -2.50 4.56
CA ILE A 49 -5.32 -3.16 3.27
C ILE A 49 -4.01 -3.94 3.29
N LEU A 50 -2.91 -3.30 3.72
CA LEU A 50 -1.60 -3.94 3.80
C LEU A 50 -1.64 -5.23 4.64
N LYS A 51 -2.21 -5.16 5.85
CA LYS A 51 -2.36 -6.32 6.73
C LYS A 51 -3.19 -7.43 6.07
N THR A 52 -4.32 -7.07 5.47
CA THR A 52 -5.21 -8.03 4.80
C THR A 52 -4.50 -8.76 3.66
N MET A 53 -3.72 -8.03 2.84
CA MET A 53 -2.95 -8.63 1.75
C MET A 53 -1.85 -9.56 2.27
N TRP A 54 -1.12 -9.12 3.30
CA TRP A 54 -0.07 -9.96 3.91
C TRP A 54 -0.63 -11.21 4.59
N ASP A 55 -1.77 -11.11 5.26
CA ASP A 55 -2.47 -12.25 5.87
C ASP A 55 -2.96 -13.24 4.79
N ALA A 56 -3.26 -12.75 3.59
CA ALA A 56 -3.56 -13.56 2.42
C ALA A 56 -2.31 -14.11 1.70
N GLY A 57 -1.10 -13.80 2.18
CA GLY A 57 0.17 -14.22 1.58
C GLY A 57 0.55 -13.46 0.31
N ILE A 58 -0.11 -12.32 0.04
CA ILE A 58 0.15 -11.48 -1.13
C ILE A 58 1.22 -10.44 -0.76
N PRO A 59 2.36 -10.38 -1.48
CA PRO A 59 3.33 -9.31 -1.31
C PRO A 59 2.68 -7.97 -1.64
N THR A 60 2.79 -6.99 -0.74
CA THR A 60 2.20 -5.65 -0.93
C THR A 60 3.06 -4.61 -0.23
N VAL A 61 3.29 -3.48 -0.88
CA VAL A 61 4.00 -2.31 -0.35
C VAL A 61 3.18 -1.06 -0.62
N ALA A 62 3.12 -0.17 0.37
CA ALA A 62 2.67 1.19 0.20
C ALA A 62 3.90 2.11 0.17
N ALA A 63 4.00 2.92 -0.87
CA ALA A 63 4.96 4.01 -0.96
C ALA A 63 4.19 5.35 -0.97
N CYS A 64 4.36 6.15 0.07
CA CYS A 64 3.59 7.37 0.34
C CYS A 64 4.32 8.30 1.31
N ASP A 65 3.81 9.52 1.48
CA ASP A 65 4.39 10.54 2.37
C ASP A 65 4.21 10.25 3.87
N TYR A 66 3.37 9.27 4.23
CA TYR A 66 3.13 8.81 5.61
C TYR A 66 3.62 7.38 5.85
N GLU A 67 4.58 6.89 5.05
CA GLU A 67 5.17 5.53 5.18
C GLU A 67 5.57 5.18 6.61
N ASP A 68 6.16 6.11 7.35
CA ASP A 68 6.67 5.89 8.70
C ASP A 68 5.54 5.67 9.75
N GLU A 69 4.30 6.03 9.41
CA GLU A 69 3.10 5.76 10.23
C GLU A 69 2.50 4.38 9.94
N LEU A 70 2.90 3.76 8.83
CA LEU A 70 2.40 2.46 8.40
C LEU A 70 3.20 1.31 9.03
N PRO A 71 2.56 0.13 9.21
CA PRO A 71 3.26 -1.07 9.66
C PRO A 71 4.44 -1.39 8.73
N TRP A 72 5.62 -1.66 9.33
CA TRP A 72 6.84 -2.00 8.58
C TRP A 72 7.24 -0.96 7.53
N ARG A 73 6.94 0.32 7.78
CA ARG A 73 7.23 1.43 6.86
C ARG A 73 6.59 1.20 5.49
N GLY A 74 5.29 0.92 5.50
CA GLY A 74 4.53 0.56 4.30
C GLY A 74 4.84 -0.84 3.74
N GLY A 75 5.59 -1.67 4.45
CA GLY A 75 5.99 -3.01 3.97
C GLY A 75 7.35 -3.07 3.29
N ILE A 76 8.03 -1.92 3.09
CA ILE A 76 9.41 -1.87 2.55
C ILE A 76 10.34 -2.74 3.41
N GLY A 77 10.25 -2.60 4.73
CA GLY A 77 11.05 -3.41 5.65
C GLY A 77 10.74 -4.91 5.65
N ARG A 78 9.61 -5.34 5.05
CA ARG A 78 9.30 -6.77 4.88
C ARG A 78 9.93 -7.36 3.63
N ILE A 79 10.11 -6.57 2.57
CA ILE A 79 10.76 -7.02 1.33
C ILE A 79 12.28 -7.03 1.53
N GLU A 80 12.85 -6.01 2.16
CA GLU A 80 14.29 -5.94 2.44
C GLU A 80 14.77 -7.15 3.26
N ASP A 81 13.93 -7.67 4.18
CA ASP A 81 14.24 -8.88 4.96
C ASP A 81 14.09 -10.18 4.14
N ASN A 82 13.28 -10.16 3.08
CA ASN A 82 13.02 -11.32 2.22
C ASN A 82 14.00 -11.43 1.05
N ASP A 83 14.58 -10.31 0.59
CA ASP A 83 15.66 -10.26 -0.40
C ASP A 83 17.04 -10.69 0.18
N LEU A 84 17.11 -10.93 1.50
CA LEU A 84 18.28 -11.47 2.20
C LEU A 84 18.22 -12.99 2.45
N ARG A 85 17.22 -13.69 1.89
CA ARG A 85 17.07 -15.15 1.99
C ARG A 85 17.33 -15.89 0.68
#